data_AF-A0A6I0S2P0-F1
#
_entry.id   AF-A0A6I0S2P0-F1
#
_cell.length_a   1.000
_cell.length_b   1.000
_cell.length_c   1.000
_cell.angle_alpha   90.00
_cell.angle_beta   90.00
_cell.angle_gamma   90.00
#
_symmetry.space_group_name_H-M   'P 1'
#
loop_
_entity.id
_entity.type
_entity.pdbx_description
1 polymer ?
#
loop_
_entity_poly.entity_id
_entity_poly.type
_entity_poly.pdbx_seq_one_letter_code
_entity_poly.pdbx_strand_id
1 'polypeptide(L)'
;YELCDALMRDDKKEICKELGDVLLHVAFYAKIGSETGDFDIKDVCDKLCDKLIFRHPHVFGEVKAETAGQVSENWEQLKLKEKDGNKSVLSGVPAALPSLIKAYRIQDKARNVGFDWEEREQVWDKVKEEIGEFQDEVANMDKDKAEAEFGDVMFSLINAARLYKINPDNALELTNQKFIRRFNYLEEHTIKEGKSLKDMSLEEMDAIWNEAKKKGL
;
A
#
# COMPACT_ATOMS: atom_id res chain seq x y z
N TYR A 1 -5.06 -6.50 -7.89
CA TYR A 1 -5.44 -6.73 -6.48
C TYR A 1 -5.51 -8.22 -6.18
N GLU A 2 -6.09 -9.04 -7.06
CA GLU A 2 -6.14 -10.51 -6.88
C GLU A 2 -4.74 -11.14 -6.72
N LEU A 3 -3.76 -10.76 -7.55
CA LEU A 3 -2.36 -11.17 -7.34
C LEU A 3 -1.81 -10.79 -5.95
N CYS A 4 -2.17 -9.61 -5.43
CA CYS A 4 -1.74 -9.16 -4.10
C CYS A 4 -2.35 -10.04 -3.00
N ASP A 5 -3.64 -10.34 -3.10
CA ASP A 5 -4.32 -11.25 -2.17
C ASP A 5 -3.70 -12.65 -2.20
N ALA A 6 -3.45 -13.20 -3.39
CA ALA A 6 -2.81 -14.51 -3.54
C ALA A 6 -1.41 -14.55 -2.91
N LEU A 7 -0.63 -13.47 -3.04
CA LEU A 7 0.67 -13.32 -2.39
C LEU A 7 0.54 -13.25 -0.85
N MET A 8 -0.46 -12.53 -0.34
CA MET A 8 -0.69 -12.43 1.11
C MET A 8 -1.13 -13.75 1.73
N ARG A 9 -1.86 -14.58 1.00
CA ARG A 9 -2.28 -15.93 1.42
C ARG A 9 -1.23 -17.01 1.18
N ASP A 10 -0.08 -16.66 0.59
CA ASP A 10 0.97 -17.59 0.13
C ASP A 10 0.44 -18.71 -0.80
N ASP A 11 -0.65 -18.44 -1.53
CA ASP A 11 -1.31 -19.42 -2.39
C ASP A 11 -0.59 -19.53 -3.74
N LYS A 12 0.36 -20.46 -3.84
CA LYS A 12 1.19 -20.62 -5.05
C LYS A 12 0.40 -20.90 -6.33
N LYS A 13 -0.77 -21.55 -6.22
CA LYS A 13 -1.60 -21.87 -7.39
C LYS A 13 -2.29 -20.61 -7.90
N GLU A 14 -2.92 -19.85 -6.99
CA GLU A 14 -3.54 -18.58 -7.38
C GLU A 14 -2.48 -17.57 -7.82
N ILE A 15 -1.32 -17.46 -7.16
CA ILE A 15 -0.23 -16.57 -7.62
C ILE A 15 0.12 -16.85 -9.09
N CYS A 16 0.27 -18.13 -9.47
CA CYS A 16 0.59 -18.50 -10.85
C CYS A 16 -0.53 -18.12 -11.83
N LYS A 17 -1.79 -18.31 -11.44
CA LYS A 17 -2.96 -17.93 -12.24
C LYS A 17 -3.02 -16.41 -12.45
N GLU A 18 -2.95 -15.66 -11.35
CA GLU A 18 -3.05 -14.20 -11.36
C GLU A 18 -1.88 -13.52 -12.11
N LEU A 19 -0.68 -14.11 -12.07
CA LEU A 19 0.45 -13.67 -12.92
C LEU A 19 0.15 -13.85 -14.42
N GLY A 20 -0.59 -14.91 -14.78
CA GLY A 20 -1.07 -15.15 -16.13
C GLY A 20 -2.02 -14.03 -16.59
N ASP A 21 -2.93 -13.59 -15.73
CA ASP A 21 -3.88 -12.51 -16.04
C ASP A 21 -3.17 -11.16 -16.21
N VAL A 22 -2.18 -10.85 -15.36
CA VAL A 22 -1.31 -9.68 -15.54
C VAL A 22 -0.54 -9.75 -16.87
N LEU A 23 -0.01 -10.92 -17.23
CA LEU A 23 0.68 -11.11 -18.51
C LEU A 23 -0.28 -10.93 -19.70
N LEU A 24 -1.51 -11.43 -19.59
CA LEU A 24 -2.54 -11.25 -20.60
C LEU A 24 -2.82 -9.77 -20.87
N HIS A 25 -2.92 -8.94 -19.82
CA HIS A 25 -3.07 -7.48 -19.99
C HIS A 25 -1.92 -6.87 -20.79
N VAL A 26 -0.67 -7.22 -20.46
CA VAL A 26 0.51 -6.72 -21.19
C VAL A 26 0.48 -7.13 -22.66
N ALA A 27 0.17 -8.40 -22.93
CA ALA A 27 0.07 -8.92 -24.28
C ALA A 27 -1.05 -8.24 -25.09
N PHE A 28 -2.21 -7.97 -24.46
CA PHE A 28 -3.36 -7.34 -25.10
C PHE A 28 -3.06 -5.89 -25.51
N TYR A 29 -2.46 -5.09 -24.61
CA TYR A 29 -2.08 -3.71 -24.94
C TYR A 29 -0.97 -3.66 -25.99
N ALA A 30 0.01 -4.56 -25.93
CA ALA A 30 1.04 -4.68 -26.96
C ALA A 30 0.44 -5.06 -28.33
N LYS A 31 -0.60 -5.89 -28.35
CA LYS A 31 -1.30 -6.24 -29.58
C LYS A 31 -2.07 -5.05 -30.17
N ILE A 32 -2.79 -4.29 -29.34
CA ILE A 32 -3.49 -3.08 -29.77
C ILE A 32 -2.51 -2.06 -30.35
N GLY A 33 -1.38 -1.81 -29.68
CA GLY A 33 -0.33 -0.90 -30.19
C GLY A 33 0.25 -1.38 -31.53
N SER A 34 0.38 -2.69 -31.71
CA SER A 34 0.88 -3.28 -32.95
C SER A 34 -0.11 -3.11 -34.11
N GLU A 35 -1.42 -3.08 -33.83
CA GLU A 35 -2.46 -2.84 -34.84
C GLU A 35 -2.50 -1.40 -35.33
N THR A 36 -2.12 -0.43 -34.49
CA THR A 36 -1.99 0.99 -34.87
C THR A 36 -0.60 1.33 -35.40
N GLY A 37 0.37 0.42 -35.28
CA GLY A 37 1.76 0.63 -35.69
C GLY A 37 2.55 1.53 -34.73
N ASP A 38 2.07 1.76 -33.52
CA ASP A 38 2.69 2.65 -32.53
C ASP A 38 3.83 1.97 -31.75
N PHE A 39 3.63 0.72 -31.32
CA PHE A 39 4.62 -0.12 -30.62
C PHE A 39 4.15 -1.58 -30.57
N ASP A 40 5.04 -2.52 -30.29
CA ASP A 40 4.70 -3.94 -30.10
C ASP A 40 5.27 -4.55 -28.80
N ILE A 41 5.14 -5.88 -28.65
CA ILE A 41 5.64 -6.59 -27.46
C ILE A 41 7.17 -6.54 -27.36
N LYS A 42 7.89 -6.49 -28.48
CA LYS A 42 9.34 -6.36 -28.50
C LYS A 42 9.72 -4.99 -27.97
N ASP A 43 9.05 -3.92 -28.41
CA ASP A 43 9.31 -2.56 -27.92
C ASP A 43 9.06 -2.45 -26.40
N VAL A 44 8.00 -3.07 -25.88
CA VAL A 44 7.72 -3.11 -24.43
C VAL A 44 8.86 -3.80 -23.67
N CYS A 45 9.33 -4.96 -24.16
CA CYS A 45 10.44 -5.69 -23.58
C CYS A 45 11.75 -4.88 -23.63
N ASP A 46 12.07 -4.27 -24.77
CA ASP A 46 13.27 -3.46 -24.96
C ASP A 46 13.26 -2.26 -23.99
N LYS A 47 12.13 -1.55 -23.86
CA LYS A 47 12.01 -0.44 -22.90
C LYS A 47 12.18 -0.88 -21.44
N LEU A 48 11.75 -2.09 -21.09
CA LEU A 48 12.01 -2.66 -19.77
C LEU A 48 13.50 -2.97 -19.58
N CYS A 49 14.14 -3.61 -20.56
CA CYS A 49 15.57 -3.92 -20.55
C CYS A 49 16.43 -2.66 -20.42
N ASP A 50 16.20 -1.66 -21.28
CA ASP A 50 16.89 -0.36 -21.25
C ASP A 50 16.78 0.30 -19.86
N LYS A 51 15.57 0.29 -19.29
CA LYS A 51 15.29 0.83 -17.95
C LYS A 51 16.03 0.07 -16.86
N LEU A 52 16.05 -1.26 -16.92
CA LEU A 52 16.75 -2.11 -15.94
C LEU A 52 18.26 -1.89 -15.99
N ILE A 53 18.84 -1.79 -17.19
CA ILE A 53 20.26 -1.50 -17.40
C ILE A 53 20.60 -0.12 -16.85
N PHE A 54 19.82 0.90 -17.23
CA PHE A 54 20.05 2.28 -16.80
C PHE A 54 19.98 2.44 -15.28
N ARG A 55 19.00 1.81 -14.62
CA ARG A 55 18.76 1.98 -13.19
C ARG A 55 19.51 1.00 -12.29
N HIS A 56 20.16 -0.04 -12.84
CA HIS A 56 21.08 -0.92 -12.10
C HIS A 56 22.52 -0.81 -12.63
N PRO A 57 23.17 0.36 -12.55
CA PRO A 57 24.57 0.50 -12.98
C PRO A 57 25.55 -0.30 -12.11
N HIS A 58 25.08 -0.87 -10.99
CA HIS A 58 25.85 -1.77 -10.14
C HIS A 58 25.77 -3.24 -10.57
N VAL A 59 24.79 -3.60 -11.41
CA VAL A 59 24.71 -4.93 -12.03
C VAL A 59 25.31 -4.89 -13.44
N PHE A 60 25.04 -3.82 -14.20
CA PHE A 60 25.36 -3.72 -15.62
C PHE A 60 26.45 -2.70 -15.97
N GLY A 61 27.00 -2.00 -14.97
CA GLY A 61 28.03 -0.97 -15.15
C GLY A 61 29.14 -1.08 -14.09
N GLU A 62 29.79 0.05 -13.79
CA GLU A 62 30.95 0.08 -12.90
C GLU A 62 30.66 0.61 -11.48
N VAL A 63 29.41 1.05 -11.21
CA VAL A 63 29.06 1.63 -9.91
C VAL A 63 29.05 0.53 -8.85
N LYS A 64 29.80 0.67 -7.77
CA LYS A 64 29.69 -0.26 -6.64
C LYS A 64 28.56 0.16 -5.72
N ALA A 65 27.63 -0.75 -5.44
CA ALA A 65 26.65 -0.64 -4.37
C ALA A 65 26.80 -1.88 -3.48
N GLU A 66 27.21 -1.68 -2.23
CA GLU A 66 27.56 -2.78 -1.32
C GLU A 66 26.36 -3.24 -0.49
N THR A 67 25.27 -2.46 -0.49
CA THR A 67 24.06 -2.74 0.30
C THR A 67 22.79 -2.57 -0.53
N ALA A 68 21.74 -3.32 -0.16
CA ALA A 68 20.41 -3.17 -0.75
C ALA A 68 19.83 -1.74 -0.58
N GLY A 69 20.20 -1.04 0.50
CA GLY A 69 19.82 0.35 0.73
C GLY A 69 20.42 1.30 -0.31
N GLN A 70 21.73 1.20 -0.55
CA GLN A 70 22.43 1.98 -1.58
C GLN A 70 21.89 1.70 -2.99
N VAL A 71 21.52 0.45 -3.28
CA VAL A 71 20.88 0.08 -4.56
C VAL A 71 19.54 0.82 -4.72
N SER A 72 18.70 0.82 -3.68
CA SER A 72 17.38 1.47 -3.71
C SER A 72 17.48 3.00 -3.82
N GLU A 73 18.43 3.62 -3.14
CA GLU A 73 18.66 5.07 -3.22
C GLU A 73 19.15 5.47 -4.62
N ASN A 74 20.15 4.75 -5.15
CA ASN A 74 20.67 4.98 -6.50
C ASN A 74 19.55 4.84 -7.55
N TRP A 75 18.68 3.86 -7.39
CA TRP A 75 17.52 3.63 -8.26
C TRP A 75 16.56 4.84 -8.29
N GLU A 76 16.20 5.38 -7.12
CA GLU A 76 15.33 6.56 -7.05
C GLU A 76 16.01 7.84 -7.56
N GLN A 77 17.31 8.02 -7.31
CA GLN A 77 18.07 9.16 -7.84
C GLN A 77 18.18 9.12 -9.37
N LEU A 78 18.35 7.93 -9.96
CA LEU A 78 18.40 7.77 -11.42
C LEU A 78 17.05 8.04 -12.08
N LYS A 79 15.92 7.73 -11.42
CA LYS A 79 14.58 8.10 -11.91
C LYS A 79 14.40 9.61 -12.07
N LEU A 80 15.03 10.42 -11.22
CA LEU A 80 14.95 11.89 -11.31
C LEU A 80 15.78 12.45 -12.47
N LYS A 81 16.78 11.70 -12.95
CA LYS A 81 17.71 12.11 -14.02
C LYS A 81 17.28 11.69 -15.44
N GLU A 82 16.19 10.92 -15.59
CA GLU A 82 15.67 10.55 -16.91
C GLU A 82 15.27 11.81 -17.72
N LYS A 83 15.48 11.82 -19.05
CA LYS A 83 15.27 13.00 -19.92
C LYS A 83 13.81 13.48 -20.00
N ASP A 84 12.85 12.57 -19.79
CA ASP A 84 11.43 12.85 -19.57
C ASP A 84 11.07 12.81 -18.08
N GLY A 85 12.07 13.10 -17.24
CA GLY A 85 11.99 13.00 -15.80
C GLY A 85 10.94 13.90 -15.21
N ASN A 86 10.44 13.46 -14.06
CA ASN A 86 9.43 14.14 -13.28
C ASN A 86 9.79 15.62 -13.05
N LYS A 87 8.99 16.56 -13.61
CA LYS A 87 9.18 18.02 -13.45
C LYS A 87 9.11 18.49 -12.00
N SER A 88 8.48 17.71 -11.13
CA SER A 88 8.44 17.92 -9.68
C SER A 88 8.69 16.60 -8.95
N VAL A 89 9.14 16.68 -7.69
CA VAL A 89 9.38 15.49 -6.83
C VAL A 89 8.18 14.53 -6.82
N LEU A 90 6.97 15.10 -6.85
CA LEU A 90 5.71 14.38 -6.78
C LEU A 90 5.09 14.00 -8.14
N SER A 91 5.61 14.45 -9.29
CA SER A 91 4.93 14.18 -10.58
C SER A 91 4.90 12.70 -10.99
N GLY A 92 5.62 11.83 -10.27
CA GLY A 92 5.55 10.38 -10.42
C GLY A 92 4.49 9.69 -9.57
N VAL A 93 3.59 10.42 -8.90
CA VAL A 93 2.46 9.86 -8.16
C VAL A 93 1.22 9.89 -9.05
N PRO A 94 0.73 8.75 -9.57
CA PRO A 94 -0.46 8.72 -10.41
C PRO A 94 -1.71 9.26 -9.69
N ALA A 95 -2.49 10.09 -10.39
CA ALA A 95 -3.74 10.63 -9.86
C ALA A 95 -4.78 9.54 -9.52
N ALA A 96 -4.76 8.42 -10.27
CA ALA A 96 -5.68 7.30 -10.08
C ALA A 96 -5.35 6.39 -8.89
N LEU A 97 -4.26 6.63 -8.15
CA LEU A 97 -3.94 5.82 -6.98
C LEU A 97 -4.99 6.01 -5.87
N PRO A 98 -5.38 4.91 -5.18
CA PRO A 98 -6.15 5.01 -3.94
C PRO A 98 -5.44 5.88 -2.91
N SER A 99 -6.21 6.58 -2.07
CA SER A 99 -5.68 7.61 -1.16
C SER A 99 -4.61 7.10 -0.20
N LEU A 100 -4.75 5.88 0.36
CA LEU A 100 -3.78 5.26 1.26
C LEU A 100 -2.41 5.07 0.59
N ILE A 101 -2.40 4.43 -0.58
CA ILE A 101 -1.20 4.19 -1.38
C ILE A 101 -0.60 5.51 -1.88
N LYS A 102 -1.46 6.46 -2.26
CA LYS A 102 -1.06 7.79 -2.72
C LYS A 102 -0.34 8.56 -1.62
N ALA A 103 -0.87 8.60 -0.40
CA ALA A 103 -0.25 9.25 0.75
C ALA A 103 1.12 8.64 1.07
N TYR A 104 1.20 7.30 1.12
CA TYR A 104 2.47 6.59 1.33
C TYR A 104 3.52 6.95 0.26
N ARG A 105 3.10 7.01 -1.02
CA ARG A 105 3.98 7.37 -2.15
C ARG A 105 4.44 8.83 -2.12
N ILE A 106 3.57 9.76 -1.72
CA ILE A 106 3.90 11.18 -1.58
C ILE A 106 5.02 11.33 -0.54
N GLN A 107 4.85 10.71 0.63
CA GLN A 107 5.80 10.80 1.73
C GLN A 107 7.13 10.10 1.41
N ASP A 108 7.09 8.93 0.76
CA ASP A 108 8.31 8.23 0.32
C ASP A 108 9.14 9.08 -0.66
N LYS A 109 8.48 9.79 -1.58
CA LYS A 109 9.13 10.73 -2.50
C LYS A 109 9.66 11.97 -1.80
N ALA A 110 8.92 12.53 -0.84
CA ALA A 110 9.36 13.68 -0.06
C ALA A 110 10.63 13.36 0.75
N ARG A 111 10.71 12.17 1.37
CA ARG A 111 11.93 11.70 2.03
C ARG A 111 13.13 11.69 1.10
N ASN A 112 12.98 11.21 -0.14
CA ASN A 112 14.11 11.04 -1.06
C ASN A 112 14.79 12.35 -1.46
N VAL A 113 14.19 13.50 -1.14
CA VAL A 113 14.79 14.84 -1.29
C VAL A 113 15.18 15.49 0.05
N GLY A 114 15.18 14.72 1.13
CA GLY A 114 15.58 15.16 2.47
C GLY A 114 14.45 15.74 3.31
N PHE A 115 13.19 15.66 2.88
CA PHE A 115 12.04 16.07 3.68
C PHE A 115 11.54 14.89 4.52
N ASP A 116 12.25 14.60 5.61
CA ASP A 116 11.91 13.54 6.56
C ASP A 116 12.39 13.88 7.98
N TRP A 117 11.91 13.12 8.97
CA TRP A 117 12.30 13.25 10.38
C TRP A 117 13.73 12.77 10.63
N GLU A 118 14.42 13.42 11.55
CA GLU A 118 15.77 13.00 11.98
C GLU A 118 15.71 11.77 12.90
N GLU A 119 14.72 11.74 13.80
CA GLU A 119 14.47 10.63 14.72
C GLU A 119 13.07 10.04 14.50
N ARG A 120 12.93 8.71 14.55
CA ARG A 120 11.66 8.04 14.22
C ARG A 120 10.57 8.32 15.23
N GLU A 121 10.97 8.62 16.47
CA GLU A 121 10.09 8.85 17.60
C GLU A 121 9.34 10.19 17.46
N GLN A 122 9.92 11.16 16.76
CA GLN A 122 9.33 12.50 16.54
C GLN A 122 7.99 12.44 15.79
N VAL A 123 7.78 11.40 14.97
CA VAL A 123 6.52 11.23 14.23
C VAL A 123 5.32 11.07 15.17
N TRP A 124 5.52 10.53 16.37
CA TRP A 124 4.44 10.30 17.32
C TRP A 124 3.93 11.58 17.95
N ASP A 125 4.78 12.60 18.06
CA ASP A 125 4.34 13.89 18.54
C ASP A 125 3.41 14.54 17.52
N LYS A 126 3.72 14.42 16.23
CA LYS A 126 2.80 14.86 15.16
C LYS A 126 1.52 14.05 15.15
N VAL A 127 1.56 12.71 15.28
CA VAL A 127 0.32 11.89 15.37
C VAL A 127 -0.58 12.34 16.53
N LYS A 128 -0.01 12.67 17.70
CA LYS A 128 -0.79 13.14 18.85
C LYS A 128 -1.38 14.53 18.60
N GLU A 129 -0.63 15.42 17.96
CA GLU A 129 -1.08 16.75 17.54
C GLU A 129 -2.31 16.64 16.64
N GLU A 130 -2.23 15.87 15.54
CA GLU A 130 -3.35 15.69 14.60
C GLU A 130 -4.59 15.08 15.27
N ILE A 131 -4.39 14.13 16.21
CA ILE A 131 -5.50 13.54 16.96
C ILE A 131 -6.18 14.60 17.84
N GLY A 132 -5.41 15.51 18.43
CA GLY A 132 -5.94 16.63 19.23
C GLY A 132 -6.76 17.59 18.37
N GLU A 133 -6.21 18.01 17.22
CA GLU A 133 -6.90 18.90 16.27
C GLU A 133 -8.21 18.29 15.77
N PHE A 134 -8.20 16.99 15.42
CA PHE A 134 -9.41 16.26 15.06
C PHE A 134 -10.44 16.20 16.21
N GLN A 135 -10.01 15.94 17.45
CA GLN A 135 -10.91 15.89 18.60
C GLN A 135 -11.58 17.25 18.88
N ASP A 136 -10.83 18.34 18.74
CA ASP A 136 -11.34 19.69 18.94
C ASP A 136 -12.39 20.05 17.88
N GLU A 137 -12.14 19.76 16.60
CA GLU A 137 -13.09 20.05 15.53
C GLU A 137 -14.35 19.18 15.60
N VAL A 138 -14.23 17.91 16.01
CA VAL A 138 -15.39 17.05 16.31
C VAL A 138 -16.22 17.61 17.47
N ALA A 139 -15.57 18.12 18.52
CA ALA A 139 -16.26 18.71 19.66
C ALA A 139 -17.04 19.99 19.27
N ASN A 140 -16.52 20.73 18.28
CA ASN A 140 -17.16 21.92 17.71
C ASN A 140 -18.26 21.61 16.70
N MET A 141 -18.51 20.34 16.37
CA MET A 141 -19.48 19.87 15.36
C MET A 141 -19.25 20.46 13.95
N ASP A 142 -18.02 20.88 13.64
CA ASP A 142 -17.65 21.32 12.30
C ASP A 142 -17.25 20.12 11.46
N LYS A 143 -18.22 19.59 10.71
CA LYS A 143 -18.05 18.34 9.97
C LYS A 143 -16.98 18.44 8.88
N ASP A 144 -16.91 19.56 8.17
CA ASP A 144 -15.99 19.72 7.04
C ASP A 144 -14.54 19.81 7.54
N LYS A 145 -14.33 20.53 8.65
CA LYS A 145 -13.01 20.55 9.30
C LYS A 145 -12.66 19.22 9.93
N ALA A 146 -13.58 18.58 10.64
CA ALA A 146 -13.33 17.27 11.23
C ALA A 146 -12.94 16.23 10.15
N GLU A 147 -13.51 16.30 8.94
CA GLU A 147 -13.10 15.45 7.82
C GLU A 147 -11.67 15.75 7.35
N ALA A 148 -11.30 17.03 7.26
CA ALA A 148 -9.93 17.44 6.92
C ALA A 148 -8.91 16.96 7.95
N GLU A 149 -9.15 17.24 9.23
CA GLU A 149 -8.28 16.83 10.34
C GLU A 149 -8.17 15.29 10.45
N PHE A 150 -9.25 14.56 10.20
CA PHE A 150 -9.19 13.10 10.13
C PHE A 150 -8.28 12.61 9.00
N GLY A 151 -8.26 13.34 7.87
CA GLY A 151 -7.32 13.13 6.79
C GLY A 151 -5.87 13.26 7.24
N ASP A 152 -5.55 14.28 8.04
CA ASP A 152 -4.21 14.53 8.56
C ASP A 152 -3.79 13.52 9.64
N VAL A 153 -4.73 13.05 10.49
CA VAL A 153 -4.53 11.87 11.35
C VAL A 153 -4.14 10.64 10.54
N MET A 154 -4.86 10.35 9.46
CA MET A 154 -4.53 9.21 8.60
C MET A 154 -3.18 9.40 7.92
N PHE A 155 -2.88 10.61 7.43
CA PHE A 155 -1.62 10.94 6.78
C PHE A 155 -0.42 10.78 7.73
N SER A 156 -0.55 11.24 8.98
CA SER A 156 0.50 11.11 10.00
C SER A 156 0.73 9.66 10.43
N LEU A 157 -0.33 8.85 10.58
CA LEU A 157 -0.23 7.41 10.85
C LEU A 157 0.47 6.64 9.71
N ILE A 158 0.16 7.00 8.45
CA ILE A 158 0.84 6.44 7.28
C ILE A 158 2.33 6.79 7.28
N ASN A 159 2.68 8.01 7.71
CA ASN A 159 4.07 8.44 7.82
C ASN A 159 4.81 7.69 8.91
N ALA A 160 4.16 7.48 10.06
CA ALA A 160 4.71 6.66 11.12
C ALA A 160 4.99 5.24 10.61
N ALA A 161 4.01 4.59 9.99
CA ALA A 161 4.19 3.25 9.41
C ALA A 161 5.39 3.21 8.44
N ARG A 162 5.52 4.19 7.55
CA ARG A 162 6.65 4.32 6.61
C ARG A 162 8.00 4.39 7.33
N LEU A 163 8.14 5.20 8.39
CA LEU A 163 9.39 5.32 9.17
C LEU A 163 9.80 3.99 9.83
N TYR A 164 8.82 3.21 10.29
CA TYR A 164 9.03 1.86 10.83
C TYR A 164 9.16 0.79 9.74
N LYS A 165 9.21 1.18 8.45
CA LYS A 165 9.29 0.27 7.28
C LYS A 165 8.11 -0.70 7.19
N ILE A 166 6.94 -0.26 7.67
CA ILE A 166 5.68 -0.98 7.58
C ILE A 166 4.93 -0.47 6.36
N ASN A 167 4.48 -1.38 5.49
CA ASN A 167 3.55 -1.03 4.44
C ASN A 167 2.14 -0.90 5.04
N PRO A 168 1.53 0.29 5.04
CA PRO A 168 0.25 0.52 5.72
C PRO A 168 -0.92 -0.22 5.05
N ASP A 169 -0.88 -0.42 3.73
CA ASP A 169 -1.91 -1.14 2.98
C ASP A 169 -1.91 -2.62 3.34
N ASN A 170 -0.73 -3.26 3.35
CA ASN A 170 -0.59 -4.64 3.81
C ASN A 170 -1.02 -4.81 5.27
N ALA A 171 -0.66 -3.86 6.15
CA ALA A 171 -1.00 -3.92 7.57
C ALA A 171 -2.52 -3.81 7.80
N LEU A 172 -3.18 -2.95 7.03
CA LEU A 172 -4.64 -2.82 7.06
C LEU A 172 -5.30 -4.08 6.50
N GLU A 173 -4.81 -4.63 5.40
CA GLU A 173 -5.38 -5.84 4.81
C GLU A 173 -5.24 -7.07 5.72
N LEU A 174 -4.11 -7.24 6.41
CA LEU A 174 -3.97 -8.27 7.45
C LEU A 174 -5.01 -8.10 8.58
N THR A 175 -5.35 -6.86 8.91
CA THR A 175 -6.38 -6.55 9.90
C THR A 175 -7.78 -6.87 9.37
N ASN A 176 -8.07 -6.55 8.11
CA ASN A 176 -9.32 -6.92 7.43
C ASN A 176 -9.51 -8.43 7.41
N GLN A 177 -8.50 -9.19 6.98
CA GLN A 177 -8.56 -10.65 6.94
C GLN A 177 -8.79 -11.26 8.33
N LYS A 178 -8.12 -10.72 9.36
CA LYS A 178 -8.33 -11.13 10.75
C LYS A 178 -9.75 -10.82 11.23
N PHE A 179 -10.29 -9.66 10.89
CA PHE A 179 -11.67 -9.31 11.21
C PHE A 179 -12.65 -10.29 10.52
N ILE A 180 -12.48 -10.52 9.22
CA ILE A 180 -13.32 -11.44 8.44
C ILE A 180 -13.29 -12.85 9.02
N ARG A 181 -12.11 -13.41 9.34
CA ARG A 181 -12.01 -14.75 9.95
C ARG A 181 -12.77 -14.85 11.27
N ARG A 182 -12.66 -13.84 12.13
CA ARG A 182 -13.36 -13.80 13.43
C ARG A 182 -14.86 -13.64 13.26
N PHE A 183 -15.27 -12.81 12.32
CA PHE A 183 -16.69 -12.60 12.03
C PHE A 183 -17.33 -13.86 11.44
N ASN A 184 -16.66 -14.52 10.49
CA ASN A 184 -17.12 -15.79 9.93
C ASN A 184 -17.21 -16.89 11.00
N TYR A 185 -16.24 -16.94 11.92
CA TYR A 185 -16.31 -17.85 13.07
C TYR A 185 -17.56 -17.60 13.92
N LEU A 186 -17.87 -16.33 14.17
CA LEU A 186 -19.05 -15.92 14.92
C LEU A 186 -20.34 -16.30 14.18
N GLU A 187 -20.41 -16.08 12.86
CA GLU A 187 -21.53 -16.52 12.01
C GLU A 187 -21.73 -18.04 12.07
N GLU A 188 -20.67 -18.82 11.86
CA GLU A 188 -20.73 -20.29 11.92
C GLU A 188 -21.20 -20.80 13.28
N HIS A 189 -20.75 -20.19 14.37
CA HIS A 189 -21.16 -20.55 15.72
C HIS A 189 -22.65 -20.24 15.93
N THR A 190 -23.08 -19.05 15.51
CA THR A 190 -24.47 -18.59 15.62
C THR A 190 -25.43 -19.50 14.85
N ILE A 191 -25.06 -19.92 13.64
CA ILE A 191 -25.83 -20.87 12.82
C ILE A 191 -25.93 -22.24 13.50
N LYS A 192 -24.84 -22.74 14.11
CA LYS A 192 -24.86 -24.02 14.84
C LYS A 192 -25.77 -24.01 16.06
N GLU A 193 -25.91 -22.86 16.72
CA GLU A 193 -26.84 -22.68 17.83
C GLU A 193 -28.29 -22.46 17.38
N GLY A 194 -28.54 -22.38 16.07
CA GLY A 194 -29.87 -22.09 15.52
C GLY A 194 -30.37 -20.67 15.84
N LYS A 195 -29.45 -19.77 16.23
CA LYS A 195 -29.73 -18.36 16.49
C LYS A 195 -29.52 -17.54 15.23
N SER A 196 -30.17 -16.38 15.17
CA SER A 196 -29.90 -15.34 14.18
C SER A 196 -28.96 -14.31 14.79
N LEU A 197 -27.96 -13.88 14.03
CA LEU A 197 -27.05 -12.81 14.42
C LEU A 197 -27.78 -11.53 14.86
N LYS A 198 -28.91 -11.22 14.22
CA LYS A 198 -29.68 -10.01 14.52
C LYS A 198 -30.37 -10.04 15.88
N ASP A 199 -30.56 -11.24 16.42
CA ASP A 199 -31.29 -11.46 17.67
C ASP A 199 -30.34 -11.64 18.86
N MET A 200 -29.02 -11.58 18.63
CA MET A 200 -28.01 -11.67 19.66
C MET A 200 -27.71 -10.31 20.28
N SER A 201 -27.47 -10.31 21.58
CA SER A 201 -26.90 -9.16 22.28
C SER A 201 -25.44 -8.95 21.91
N LEU A 202 -24.94 -7.72 22.06
CA LEU A 202 -23.52 -7.40 21.89
C LEU A 202 -22.64 -8.22 22.86
N GLU A 203 -23.16 -8.54 24.04
CA GLU A 203 -22.47 -9.33 25.06
C GLU A 203 -22.28 -10.79 24.61
N GLU A 204 -23.31 -11.40 24.01
CA GLU A 204 -23.22 -12.73 23.41
C GLU A 204 -22.25 -12.74 22.21
N MET A 205 -22.33 -11.74 21.33
CA MET A 205 -21.41 -11.59 20.21
C MET A 205 -19.96 -11.45 20.69
N ASP A 206 -19.71 -10.61 21.70
CA ASP A 206 -18.36 -10.39 22.22
C ASP A 206 -17.79 -11.63 22.92
N ALA A 207 -18.64 -12.44 23.56
CA ALA A 207 -18.21 -13.72 24.13
C ALA A 207 -17.66 -14.68 23.05
N ILE A 208 -18.38 -14.85 21.94
CA ILE A 208 -17.95 -15.69 20.81
C ILE A 208 -16.74 -15.08 20.09
N TRP A 209 -16.72 -13.75 19.92
CA TRP A 209 -15.60 -13.03 19.35
C TRP A 209 -14.31 -13.20 20.18
N ASN A 210 -14.41 -13.15 21.50
CA ASN A 210 -13.30 -13.37 22.41
C ASN A 210 -12.86 -14.85 22.41
N GLU A 211 -13.75 -15.80 22.18
CA GLU A 211 -13.38 -17.20 21.89
C GLU A 211 -12.54 -17.29 20.61
N ALA A 212 -12.96 -16.63 19.54
CA ALA A 212 -12.23 -16.58 18.27
C ALA A 212 -10.82 -16.00 18.45
N LYS A 213 -10.68 -14.92 19.23
CA LYS A 213 -9.38 -14.34 19.61
C LYS A 213 -8.48 -15.36 20.33
N LYS A 214 -9.03 -16.10 21.31
CA LYS A 214 -8.26 -17.12 22.07
C LYS A 214 -7.77 -18.26 21.18
N LYS A 215 -8.48 -18.55 20.08
CA LYS A 215 -8.07 -19.55 19.07
C LYS A 215 -7.04 -19.03 18.06
N GLY A 216 -6.64 -17.76 18.15
CA GLY A 216 -5.65 -17.15 17.25
C GLY A 216 -6.20 -16.81 15.86
N LEU A 217 -7.53 -16.72 15.71
CA LEU A 217 -8.18 -16.33 14.45
C LEU A 217 -7.95 -14.86 14.10
#